data_AF-A0A656HJS0-F1
#
_entry.id   AF-A0A656HJS0-F1
#
_cell.length_a   1.000
_cell.length_b   1.000
_cell.length_c   1.000
_cell.angle_alpha   90.00
_cell.angle_beta   90.00
_cell.angle_gamma   90.00
#
_symmetry.space_group_name_H-M   'P 1'
#
loop_
_entity.id
_entity.type
_entity.pdbx_description
1 polymer ?
#
loop_
_entity_poly.entity_id
_entity_poly.type
_entity_poly.pdbx_seq_one_letter_code
_entity_poly.pdbx_strand_id
1 'polypeptide(L)'
;MRMRYFIYPLMQITLLSLAASNAQANEPVYIAGTNPAERPATAPVITEVQHDSAWYTASLRGVEQPYPASLHFLENQGNWFTPFTHPGMTDYYDIRGWHTGE
;
A
#
# COMPACT_ATOMS: atom_id res chain seq x y z
N MET A 1 -51.77 9.09 -25.28
CA MET A 1 -50.69 10.02 -25.70
C MET A 1 -49.99 10.62 -24.47
N ARG A 2 -49.19 9.84 -23.71
CA ARG A 2 -48.43 10.32 -22.53
C ARG A 2 -47.14 9.52 -22.24
N MET A 3 -46.64 8.73 -23.20
CA MET A 3 -45.44 7.87 -22.99
C MET A 3 -44.17 8.43 -23.64
N ARG A 4 -44.28 9.46 -24.50
CA ARG A 4 -43.14 10.07 -25.21
C ARG A 4 -42.35 11.06 -24.36
N TYR A 5 -42.94 11.65 -23.31
CA TYR A 5 -42.30 12.71 -22.51
C TYR A 5 -41.36 12.22 -21.40
N PHE A 6 -41.36 10.92 -21.07
CA PHE A 6 -40.50 10.33 -20.03
C PHE A 6 -39.19 9.74 -20.59
N ILE A 7 -39.13 9.45 -21.89
CA ILE A 7 -37.98 8.78 -22.52
C ILE A 7 -36.85 9.77 -22.81
N TYR A 8 -37.18 11.01 -23.20
CA TYR A 8 -36.20 12.06 -23.52
C TYR A 8 -35.34 12.53 -22.33
N PRO A 9 -35.87 12.78 -21.12
CA PRO A 9 -35.01 13.18 -19.99
C PRO A 9 -34.11 12.04 -19.53
N LEU A 10 -34.60 10.79 -19.56
CA LEU A 10 -33.81 9.62 -19.19
C LEU A 10 -32.65 9.42 -20.17
N MET A 11 -32.92 9.51 -21.47
CA MET A 11 -31.89 9.42 -22.53
C MET A 11 -30.86 10.56 -22.45
N GLN A 12 -31.27 11.78 -22.09
CA GLN A 12 -30.34 12.90 -21.88
C GLN A 12 -29.45 12.71 -20.66
N ILE A 13 -29.98 12.17 -19.56
CA ILE A 13 -29.19 11.84 -18.36
C ILE A 13 -28.17 10.74 -18.68
N THR A 14 -28.57 9.71 -19.43
CA THR A 14 -27.64 8.65 -19.85
C THR A 14 -26.54 9.20 -20.76
N LEU A 15 -26.88 10.08 -21.71
CA LEU A 15 -25.89 10.71 -22.61
C LEU A 15 -24.89 11.59 -21.84
N LEU A 16 -25.35 12.31 -20.81
CA LEU A 16 -24.51 13.15 -19.97
C LEU A 16 -23.56 12.34 -19.09
N SER A 17 -24.00 11.17 -18.59
CA SER A 17 -23.14 10.25 -17.83
C SER A 17 -22.03 9.60 -18.67
N LEU A 18 -22.25 9.32 -19.96
CA LEU A 18 -21.20 8.77 -20.82
C LEU A 18 -20.10 9.81 -21.12
N ALA A 19 -20.47 11.08 -21.26
CA ALA A 19 -19.52 12.16 -21.55
C ALA A 19 -18.63 12.55 -20.36
N ALA A 20 -19.02 12.20 -19.13
CA ALA A 20 -18.23 12.46 -17.92
C ALA A 20 -17.18 11.37 -17.61
N SER A 21 -17.04 10.37 -18.49
CA SER A 21 -16.02 9.33 -18.34
C SER A 21 -14.65 9.91 -18.66
N ASN A 22 -13.92 10.36 -17.64
CA ASN A 22 -12.50 10.66 -17.79
C ASN A 22 -11.78 9.36 -18.16
N ALA A 23 -11.37 9.23 -19.43
CA ALA A 23 -10.45 8.19 -19.83
C ALA A 23 -9.13 8.44 -19.08
N GLN A 24 -8.92 7.75 -17.97
CA GLN A 24 -7.61 7.69 -17.35
C GLN A 24 -6.71 6.90 -18.32
N ALA A 25 -5.97 7.63 -19.14
CA ALA A 25 -4.83 7.05 -19.82
C ALA A 25 -3.87 6.57 -18.72
N ASN A 26 -3.69 5.25 -18.61
CA ASN A 26 -2.55 4.74 -17.87
C ASN A 26 -1.31 5.25 -18.59
N GLU A 27 -0.52 6.10 -17.92
CA GLU A 27 0.82 6.43 -18.36
C GLU A 27 1.55 5.12 -18.74
N PRO A 28 2.23 5.07 -19.89
CA PRO A 28 2.98 3.88 -20.28
C PRO A 28 3.94 3.51 -19.15
N VAL A 29 3.96 2.23 -18.79
CA VAL A 29 4.88 1.72 -17.78
C VAL A 29 6.30 2.05 -18.22
N TYR A 30 7.03 2.82 -17.41
CA TYR A 30 8.42 3.15 -17.70
C TYR A 30 9.27 1.88 -17.66
N ILE A 31 9.96 1.58 -18.77
CA ILE A 31 10.88 0.45 -18.91
C ILE A 31 12.25 1.03 -19.24
N ALA A 32 13.22 0.83 -18.34
CA ALA A 32 14.58 1.38 -18.47
C ALA A 32 15.44 0.69 -19.56
N GLY A 33 14.89 -0.30 -20.26
CA GLY A 33 15.57 -1.04 -21.34
C GLY A 33 16.87 -1.69 -20.87
N THR A 34 17.96 -1.41 -21.57
CA THR A 34 19.30 -1.92 -21.25
C THR A 34 20.05 -1.09 -20.21
N ASN A 35 19.45 -0.05 -19.64
CA ASN A 35 20.06 0.78 -18.59
C ASN A 35 19.35 0.60 -17.24
N PRO A 36 19.61 -0.49 -16.49
CA PRO A 36 18.87 -0.82 -15.26
C PRO A 36 19.06 0.19 -14.12
N ALA A 37 20.03 1.11 -14.22
CA ALA A 37 20.25 2.16 -13.23
C ALA A 37 19.29 3.36 -13.38
N GLU A 38 18.56 3.46 -14.50
CA GLU A 38 17.66 4.59 -14.73
C GLU A 38 16.29 4.38 -14.08
N ARG A 39 15.83 5.42 -13.39
CA ARG A 39 14.51 5.54 -12.79
C ARG A 39 13.79 6.74 -13.41
N PRO A 40 12.46 6.70 -13.62
CA PRO A 40 11.75 7.87 -14.14
C PRO A 40 11.93 9.07 -13.22
N ALA A 41 12.16 10.25 -13.78
CA ALA A 41 12.35 11.49 -13.02
C ALA A 41 11.15 11.86 -12.13
N THR A 42 9.95 11.44 -12.54
CA THR A 42 8.68 11.68 -11.82
C THR A 42 8.34 10.57 -10.81
N ALA A 43 9.20 9.56 -10.66
CA ALA A 43 8.89 8.43 -9.81
C ALA A 43 8.88 8.85 -8.31
N PRO A 44 7.83 8.53 -7.54
CA PRO A 44 7.70 8.96 -6.14
C PRO A 44 8.92 8.55 -5.31
N VAL A 45 9.48 9.44 -4.50
CA VAL A 45 10.60 9.12 -3.59
C VAL A 45 10.10 9.16 -2.16
N ILE A 46 10.41 8.13 -1.39
CA ILE A 46 10.17 8.11 0.06
C ILE A 46 11.31 8.89 0.70
N THR A 47 11.01 10.03 1.30
CA THR A 47 12.00 10.88 2.01
C THR A 47 12.09 10.58 3.50
N GLU A 48 11.04 9.97 4.07
CA GLU A 48 10.93 9.64 5.48
C GLU A 48 10.05 8.40 5.67
N VAL A 49 10.39 7.58 6.66
CA VAL A 49 9.58 6.42 7.08
C VAL A 49 9.01 6.74 8.46
N GLN A 50 7.68 6.71 8.57
CA GLN A 50 7.00 7.01 9.82
C GLN A 50 6.96 5.76 10.71
N HIS A 51 7.63 5.84 11.87
CA HIS A 51 7.59 4.81 12.91
C HIS A 51 6.58 5.21 13.99
N ASP A 52 5.29 5.17 13.64
CA ASP A 52 4.21 5.52 14.57
C ASP A 52 3.98 4.41 15.63
N SER A 53 3.04 4.63 16.54
CA SER A 53 2.78 3.66 17.61
C SER A 53 2.29 2.31 17.07
N ALA A 54 1.57 2.31 15.94
CA ALA A 54 1.08 1.08 15.31
C ALA A 54 2.25 0.27 14.75
N TRP A 55 3.20 0.95 14.08
CA TRP A 55 4.43 0.35 13.61
C TRP A 55 5.22 -0.27 14.75
N TYR A 56 5.45 0.47 15.85
CA TYR A 56 6.19 -0.09 16.99
C TYR A 56 5.46 -1.27 17.65
N THR A 57 4.13 -1.21 17.76
CA THR A 57 3.33 -2.31 18.32
C THR A 57 3.48 -3.58 17.48
N ALA A 58 3.46 -3.46 16.15
CA ALA A 58 3.70 -4.59 15.27
C ALA A 58 5.17 -5.06 15.33
N SER A 59 6.12 -4.14 15.16
CA SER A 59 7.56 -4.43 15.15
C SER A 59 8.07 -5.07 16.44
N LEU A 60 7.45 -4.77 17.59
CA LEU A 60 7.80 -5.32 18.90
C LEU A 60 6.92 -6.51 19.33
N ARG A 61 6.07 -7.05 18.45
CA ARG A 61 5.23 -8.21 18.76
C ARG A 61 6.05 -9.37 19.33
N GLY A 62 5.61 -9.95 20.45
CA GLY A 62 6.34 -11.05 21.11
C GLY A 62 7.65 -10.64 21.79
N VAL A 63 7.95 -9.34 21.92
CA VAL A 63 9.08 -8.83 22.71
C VAL A 63 8.53 -8.22 24.00
N GLU A 64 9.02 -8.71 25.13
CA GLU A 64 8.61 -8.20 26.44
C GLU A 64 9.53 -7.07 26.91
N GLN A 65 9.00 -6.20 27.78
CA GLN A 65 9.78 -5.15 28.42
C GLN A 65 10.62 -5.71 29.58
N PRO A 66 11.79 -5.12 29.87
CA PRO A 66 12.40 -3.99 29.18
C PRO A 66 12.95 -4.38 27.81
N TYR A 67 12.74 -3.53 26.80
CA TYR A 67 13.24 -3.82 25.47
C TYR A 67 14.77 -3.83 25.47
N PRO A 68 15.41 -4.87 24.88
CA PRO A 68 16.86 -4.94 24.85
C PRO A 68 17.43 -3.83 23.97
N ALA A 69 18.56 -3.24 24.39
CA ALA A 69 19.22 -2.16 23.67
C ALA A 69 19.61 -2.53 22.23
N SER A 70 19.79 -3.83 21.95
CA SER A 70 20.02 -4.33 20.60
C SER A 70 18.88 -4.02 19.61
N LEU A 71 17.67 -3.67 20.07
CA LEU A 71 16.54 -3.29 19.21
C LEU A 71 16.49 -1.81 18.84
N HIS A 72 17.43 -0.99 19.28
CA HIS A 72 17.50 0.42 18.86
C HIS A 72 17.67 0.59 17.35
N PHE A 73 18.07 -0.45 16.60
CA PHE A 73 18.11 -0.39 15.14
C PHE A 73 16.73 -0.10 14.53
N LEU A 74 15.63 -0.41 15.23
CA LEU A 74 14.26 -0.13 14.76
C LEU A 74 14.03 1.37 14.50
N GLU A 75 14.70 2.25 15.26
CA GLU A 75 14.60 3.70 15.07
C GLU A 75 15.21 4.17 13.73
N ASN A 76 16.15 3.40 13.20
CA ASN A 76 16.92 3.72 12.00
C ASN A 76 16.53 2.82 10.82
N GLN A 77 15.51 1.97 10.99
CA GLN A 77 15.07 1.05 9.97
C GLN A 77 14.34 1.81 8.85
N GLY A 78 14.69 1.53 7.59
CA GLY A 78 13.90 2.00 6.45
C GLY A 78 12.70 1.10 6.17
N ASN A 79 11.89 1.45 5.18
CA ASN A 79 10.69 0.69 4.82
C ASN A 79 10.99 -0.55 3.93
N TRP A 80 12.08 -1.26 4.24
CA TRP A 80 12.48 -2.48 3.54
C TRP A 80 11.85 -3.69 4.23
N PHE A 81 11.60 -4.75 3.45
CA PHE A 81 11.17 -6.01 4.01
C PHE A 81 12.25 -6.55 4.97
N THR A 82 11.87 -6.79 6.22
CA THR A 82 12.76 -7.44 7.20
C THR A 82 12.07 -8.61 7.90
N PRO A 83 12.77 -9.72 8.17
CA PRO A 83 12.21 -10.82 8.95
C PRO A 83 11.85 -10.44 10.40
N PHE A 84 12.22 -9.23 10.85
CA PHE A 84 11.93 -8.75 12.20
C PHE A 84 10.56 -8.08 12.30
N THR A 85 10.11 -7.40 11.24
CA THR A 85 8.85 -6.65 11.23
C THR A 85 7.73 -7.34 10.43
N HIS A 86 8.02 -8.52 9.89
CA HIS A 86 7.06 -9.35 9.16
C HIS A 86 6.92 -10.74 9.80
N PRO A 87 5.73 -11.37 9.68
CA PRO A 87 5.54 -12.76 10.06
C PRO A 87 6.50 -13.70 9.33
N GLY A 88 7.03 -14.69 10.06
CA GLY A 88 7.90 -15.74 9.54
C GLY A 88 7.14 -17.04 9.28
N MET A 89 7.73 -18.16 9.70
CA MET A 89 7.09 -19.48 9.65
C MET A 89 6.02 -19.65 10.74
N THR A 90 5.08 -20.58 10.53
CA THR A 90 3.99 -20.90 11.45
C THR A 90 4.39 -21.91 12.53
N ASP A 91 3.45 -22.21 13.44
CA ASP A 91 3.53 -23.28 14.44
C ASP A 91 4.76 -23.19 15.36
N TYR A 92 5.55 -24.27 15.44
CA TYR A 92 6.75 -24.36 16.27
C TYR A 92 7.79 -23.27 15.99
N TYR A 93 7.70 -22.60 14.84
CA TYR A 93 8.62 -21.54 14.43
C TYR A 93 8.04 -20.13 14.62
N ASP A 94 6.77 -20.00 15.01
CA ASP A 94 6.15 -18.71 15.32
C ASP A 94 6.50 -18.25 16.75
N ILE A 95 7.79 -18.12 17.02
CA ILE A 95 8.33 -17.79 18.35
C ILE A 95 7.91 -16.39 18.85
N ARG A 96 7.38 -15.54 17.95
CA ARG A 96 6.88 -14.19 18.27
C ARG A 96 5.34 -14.11 18.22
N GLY A 97 4.67 -15.22 17.96
CA GLY A 97 3.21 -15.33 17.95
C GLY A 97 2.53 -14.43 16.92
N TRP A 98 3.12 -14.25 15.74
CA TRP A 98 2.56 -13.47 14.63
C TRP A 98 1.25 -14.03 14.06
N HIS A 99 1.07 -15.35 14.10
CA HIS A 99 -0.07 -16.07 13.53
C HIS A 99 -1.11 -16.46 14.60
N THR A 100 -0.99 -15.91 15.82
CA THR A 100 -1.99 -16.16 16.86
C THR A 100 -3.33 -15.49 16.48
N GLY A 101 -4.34 -16.32 16.19
CA GLY A 101 -5.69 -15.89 15.82
C GLY A 101 -6.12 -16.14 14.37
N GLU A 102 -5.28 -16.78 13.54
CA GLU A 102 -5.71 -17.41 12.28
C GLU A 102 -6.38 -18.78 12.50
#